data_AF-A0A0M8VSB7-F1
#
_entry.id   AF-A0A0M8VSB7-F1
#
_cell.length_a   1.000
_cell.length_b   1.000
_cell.length_c   1.000
_cell.angle_alpha   90.00
_cell.angle_beta   90.00
_cell.angle_gamma   90.00
#
_symmetry.space_group_name_H-M   'P 1'
#
loop_
_entity.id
_entity.type
_entity.pdbx_description
1 polymer ?
#
loop_
_entity_poly.entity_id
_entity_poly.type
_entity_poly.pdbx_seq_one_letter_code
_entity_poly.pdbx_strand_id
1 'polypeptide(L)'
;MYDPKDPFNEAVAAFYVQASGGLGDLYAPVLSLTAGDSERPGLLSYIKGLRFIRIEAFDTDAAVTATELLRFGHSWATVHAIHAAHPSGRYLLTLTPKAYAGTGVQAVHPGE
;
A
#
# COMPACT_ATOMS: atom_id res chain seq x y z
N MET A 1 5.93 19.98 4.08
CA MET A 1 4.80 20.94 4.11
C MET A 1 3.61 20.21 3.51
N TYR A 2 2.54 19.99 4.28
CA TYR A 2 1.37 19.21 3.85
C TYR A 2 0.53 20.07 2.89
N ASP A 3 0.42 19.68 1.62
CA ASP A 3 -0.51 20.31 0.67
C ASP A 3 -1.81 19.49 0.63
N PRO A 4 -2.94 20.04 1.12
CA PRO A 4 -4.24 19.38 1.02
C PRO A 4 -4.70 19.12 -0.41
N LYS A 5 -4.12 19.83 -1.40
CA LYS A 5 -4.41 19.69 -2.83
C LYS A 5 -3.42 18.79 -3.57
N ASP A 6 -2.58 18.06 -2.84
CA ASP A 6 -1.76 17.02 -3.44
C ASP A 6 -2.69 16.01 -4.14
N PRO A 7 -2.55 15.77 -5.45
CA PRO A 7 -3.36 14.80 -6.19
C PRO A 7 -3.38 13.41 -5.54
N PHE A 8 -2.31 13.06 -4.81
CA PHE A 8 -2.25 11.85 -4.00
C PHE A 8 -3.29 11.85 -2.87
N ASN A 9 -3.42 12.97 -2.14
CA ASN A 9 -4.38 13.10 -1.05
C ASN A 9 -5.81 13.07 -1.59
N GLU A 10 -6.07 13.68 -2.76
CA GLU A 10 -7.38 13.64 -3.41
C GLU A 10 -7.77 12.23 -3.83
N ALA A 11 -6.86 11.49 -4.47
CA ALA A 11 -7.13 10.12 -4.89
C ALA A 11 -7.33 9.19 -3.69
N VAL A 12 -6.46 9.24 -2.68
CA VAL A 12 -6.63 8.45 -1.45
C VAL A 12 -7.94 8.79 -0.75
N ALA A 13 -8.32 10.06 -0.69
CA ALA A 13 -9.60 10.48 -0.12
C ALA A 13 -10.79 9.96 -0.95
N ALA A 14 -10.72 10.02 -2.29
CA ALA A 14 -11.75 9.50 -3.17
C ALA A 14 -11.95 7.99 -2.98
N PHE A 15 -10.86 7.22 -2.91
CA PHE A 15 -10.92 5.79 -2.63
C PHE A 15 -11.47 5.49 -1.24
N TYR A 16 -11.10 6.28 -0.24
CA TYR A 16 -11.64 6.15 1.12
C TYR A 16 -13.16 6.41 1.14
N VAL A 17 -13.63 7.42 0.40
CA VAL A 17 -15.06 7.71 0.24
C VAL A 17 -15.78 6.56 -0.46
N GLN A 18 -15.21 6.02 -1.55
CA GLN A 18 -15.78 4.86 -2.26
C GLN A 18 -15.89 3.63 -1.34
N ALA A 19 -14.84 3.35 -0.57
CA ALA A 19 -14.84 2.26 0.40
C ALA A 19 -15.89 2.46 1.50
N SER A 20 -16.05 3.70 1.99
CA SER A 20 -17.12 4.04 2.94
C SER A 20 -18.54 3.85 2.38
N GLY A 21 -18.69 3.97 1.06
CA GLY A 21 -19.94 3.71 0.33
C GLY A 21 -20.14 2.25 -0.10
N GLY A 22 -19.21 1.35 0.25
CA GLY A 22 -19.28 -0.07 -0.10
C GLY A 22 -18.89 -0.40 -1.54
N LEU A 23 -18.26 0.53 -2.26
CA LEU A 23 -17.87 0.36 -3.67
C LEU A 23 -16.49 -0.29 -3.85
N GLY A 24 -15.82 -0.68 -2.77
CA GLY A 24 -14.53 -1.36 -2.80
C GLY A 24 -13.96 -1.56 -1.40
N ASP A 25 -12.96 -2.41 -1.30
CA ASP A 25 -12.20 -2.62 -0.06
C ASP A 25 -10.83 -1.95 -0.17
N LEU A 26 -10.40 -1.27 0.89
CA LEU A 26 -9.04 -0.76 1.01
C LEU A 26 -8.21 -1.62 1.94
N TYR A 27 -7.01 -1.94 1.50
CA TYR A 27 -6.03 -2.72 2.25
C TYR A 27 -4.75 -1.91 2.41
N ALA A 28 -4.14 -1.98 3.58
CA ALA A 28 -2.88 -1.32 3.88
C ALA A 28 -1.90 -2.33 4.51
N PRO A 29 -0.92 -2.84 3.75
CA PRO A 29 0.08 -3.77 4.26
C PRO A 29 0.89 -3.14 5.40
N VAL A 30 0.94 -3.80 6.56
CA VAL A 30 1.52 -3.19 7.78
C VAL A 30 2.99 -2.79 7.61
N LEU A 31 3.79 -3.55 6.85
CA LEU A 31 5.20 -3.21 6.62
C LEU A 31 5.37 -2.01 5.69
N SER A 32 4.49 -1.85 4.69
CA SER A 32 4.49 -0.64 3.87
C SER A 32 4.09 0.58 4.69
N LEU A 33 3.15 0.44 5.63
CA LEU A 33 2.83 1.50 6.59
C LEU A 33 4.01 1.81 7.52
N THR A 34 4.72 0.79 8.03
CA THR A 34 5.92 0.99 8.86
C THR A 34 7.03 1.72 8.10
N ALA A 35 7.26 1.36 6.83
CA ALA A 35 8.22 2.06 5.98
C ALA A 35 7.78 3.52 5.76
N GLY A 36 6.51 3.77 5.43
CA GLY A 36 5.96 5.11 5.27
C GLY A 36 5.99 5.95 6.56
N ASP A 37 5.78 5.34 7.73
CA ASP A 37 5.85 6.01 9.03
C ASP A 37 7.27 6.50 9.36
N SER A 38 8.29 5.82 8.84
CA SER A 38 9.70 6.25 8.98
C SER A 38 9.98 7.55 8.23
N GLU A 39 9.30 7.79 7.11
CA GLU A 39 9.39 9.02 6.32
C GLU A 39 8.41 10.09 6.79
N ARG A 40 7.25 9.67 7.30
CA ARG A 40 6.17 10.52 7.80
C ARG A 40 5.67 10.02 9.16
N PRO A 41 6.33 10.42 10.26
CA PRO A 41 5.98 9.96 11.60
C PRO A 41 4.50 10.18 11.95
N GLY A 42 3.84 9.13 12.45
CA GLY A 42 2.44 9.15 12.87
C GLY A 42 1.43 8.67 11.82
N LEU A 43 1.88 8.37 10.60
CA LEU A 43 1.07 7.78 9.53
C LEU A 43 0.40 6.46 9.96
N LEU A 44 1.14 5.53 10.58
CA LEU A 44 0.59 4.24 10.98
C LEU A 44 -0.53 4.42 12.03
N SER A 45 -0.28 5.27 13.02
CA SER A 45 -1.27 5.59 14.07
C SER A 45 -2.52 6.26 13.48
N TYR A 46 -2.34 7.15 12.50
CA TYR A 46 -3.44 7.78 11.78
C TYR A 46 -4.27 6.75 11.00
N ILE A 47 -3.65 5.91 10.17
CA ILE A 47 -4.34 4.89 9.36
C ILE A 47 -5.06 3.87 10.25
N LYS A 48 -4.46 3.47 11.38
CA LYS A 48 -5.09 2.58 12.37
C LYS A 48 -6.41 3.12 12.93
N GLY A 49 -6.59 4.44 12.95
CA GLY A 49 -7.83 5.08 13.40
C GLY A 49 -8.96 5.09 12.35
N LEU A 50 -8.66 4.75 11.10
CA LEU A 50 -9.63 4.79 9.99
C LEU A 50 -10.49 3.52 9.96
N ARG A 51 -11.77 3.67 9.62
CA ARG A 51 -12.75 2.56 9.68
C ARG A 51 -12.85 1.74 8.40
N PHE A 52 -12.59 2.36 7.26
CA PHE A 52 -12.82 1.76 5.94
C PHE A 52 -11.52 1.28 5.27
N ILE A 53 -10.47 1.04 6.07
CA ILE A 53 -9.20 0.47 5.61
C ILE A 53 -8.88 -0.73 6.48
N ARG A 54 -8.60 -1.87 5.85
CA ARG A 54 -8.11 -3.07 6.51
C ARG A 54 -6.58 -3.04 6.53
N ILE A 55 -6.00 -3.02 7.73
CA ILE A 55 -4.55 -3.23 7.87
C ILE A 55 -4.28 -4.72 7.67
N GLU A 56 -3.43 -5.04 6.70
CA GLU A 56 -3.05 -6.41 6.38
C GLU A 56 -1.81 -6.80 7.19
N ALA A 57 -1.92 -7.91 7.93
CA ALA A 57 -0.86 -8.40 8.79
C ALA A 57 0.24 -9.08 7.96
N PHE A 58 1.49 -8.95 8.40
CA PHE A 58 2.61 -9.67 7.80
C PHE A 58 2.72 -11.06 8.45
N ASP A 59 2.07 -12.04 7.85
CA ASP A 59 2.05 -13.42 8.33
C ASP A 59 3.19 -14.28 7.76
N THR A 60 3.11 -15.59 7.96
CA THR A 60 4.16 -16.52 7.50
C THR A 60 4.17 -16.66 5.98
N ASP A 61 3.03 -16.59 5.31
CA ASP A 61 2.95 -16.69 3.85
C ASP A 61 3.54 -15.43 3.20
N ALA A 62 3.28 -14.26 3.80
CA ALA A 62 3.92 -13.00 3.44
C ALA A 62 5.44 -13.07 3.65
N ALA A 63 5.91 -13.68 4.73
CA ALA A 63 7.34 -13.84 5.01
C ALA A 63 8.05 -14.77 4.01
N VAL A 64 7.41 -15.85 3.58
CA VAL A 64 7.94 -16.75 2.54
C VAL A 64 8.10 -16.00 1.23
N THR A 65 7.06 -15.28 0.79
CA THR A 65 7.10 -14.47 -0.44
C THR A 65 8.17 -13.38 -0.34
N ALA A 66 8.24 -12.67 0.79
CA ALA A 66 9.23 -11.62 1.01
C ALA A 66 10.67 -12.14 0.94
N THR A 67 10.94 -13.34 1.46
CA THR A 67 12.28 -13.94 1.42
C THR A 67 12.78 -14.11 -0.02
N GLU A 68 11.92 -14.53 -0.94
CA GLU A 68 12.27 -14.65 -2.35
C GLU A 68 12.47 -13.28 -2.99
N LEU A 69 11.54 -12.35 -2.79
CA LEU A 69 11.61 -11.00 -3.36
C LEU A 69 12.86 -10.23 -2.90
N LEU A 70 13.23 -10.36 -1.62
CA LEU A 70 14.45 -9.75 -1.07
C LEU A 70 15.72 -10.32 -1.74
N ARG A 71 15.76 -11.62 -2.05
CA ARG A 71 16.89 -12.23 -2.79
C ARG A 71 17.00 -11.69 -4.22
N PHE A 72 15.89 -11.27 -4.82
CA PHE A 72 15.86 -10.60 -6.12
C PHE A 72 16.08 -9.07 -6.04
N GLY A 73 16.39 -8.54 -4.87
CA GLY A 73 16.76 -7.14 -4.68
C GLY A 73 15.58 -6.17 -4.46
N HIS A 74 14.36 -6.67 -4.25
CA HIS A 74 13.25 -5.84 -3.79
C HIS A 74 13.51 -5.31 -2.37
N SER A 75 12.90 -4.19 -2.01
CA SER A 75 13.10 -3.56 -0.70
C SER A 75 12.02 -4.00 0.29
N TRP A 76 12.34 -3.92 1.59
CA TRP A 76 11.37 -4.15 2.66
C TRP A 76 10.11 -3.28 2.55
N ALA A 77 10.20 -2.11 1.92
CA ALA A 77 9.06 -1.23 1.69
C ALA A 77 8.06 -1.80 0.67
N THR A 78 8.52 -2.60 -0.30
CA THR A 78 7.70 -3.09 -1.42
C THR A 78 7.26 -4.54 -1.27
N VAL A 79 8.04 -5.40 -0.59
CA VAL A 79 7.77 -6.86 -0.57
C VAL A 79 6.38 -7.23 -0.01
N HIS A 80 5.92 -6.55 1.04
CA HIS A 80 4.60 -6.84 1.61
C HIS A 80 3.47 -6.35 0.69
N ALA A 81 3.62 -5.18 0.07
CA ALA A 81 2.66 -4.71 -0.93
C ALA A 81 2.60 -5.63 -2.16
N ILE A 82 3.73 -6.21 -2.57
CA ILE A 82 3.76 -7.21 -3.65
C ILE A 82 2.97 -8.46 -3.26
N HIS A 83 3.24 -9.01 -2.07
CA HIS A 83 2.52 -10.17 -1.56
C HIS A 83 1.00 -9.91 -1.42
N ALA A 84 0.60 -8.75 -0.90
CA ALA A 84 -0.81 -8.41 -0.71
C ALA A 84 -1.59 -8.28 -2.04
N ALA A 85 -0.93 -7.80 -3.11
CA ALA A 85 -1.56 -7.51 -4.39
C ALA A 85 -1.53 -8.69 -5.38
N HIS A 86 -0.46 -9.48 -5.40
CA HIS A 86 -0.21 -10.48 -6.45
C HIS A 86 -1.19 -11.68 -6.48
N PRO A 87 -1.55 -12.35 -5.36
CA PRO A 87 -2.50 -13.45 -5.39
C PRO A 87 -3.97 -12.97 -5.50
N SER A 88 -4.22 -11.70 -5.17
CA SER A 88 -5.56 -11.15 -5.06
C SER A 88 -6.02 -10.42 -6.34
N GLY A 89 -5.11 -10.14 -7.27
CA GLY A 89 -5.39 -9.34 -8.47
C GLY A 89 -5.76 -7.88 -8.17
N ARG A 90 -5.44 -7.39 -6.97
CA ARG A 90 -5.76 -6.03 -6.53
C ARG A 90 -4.83 -5.02 -7.20
N TYR A 91 -5.38 -3.84 -7.49
CA TYR A 91 -4.57 -2.68 -7.85
C TYR A 91 -3.79 -2.17 -6.64
N LEU A 92 -2.52 -1.81 -6.86
CA LEU A 92 -1.67 -1.20 -5.86
C LEU A 92 -1.52 0.29 -6.14
N LEU A 93 -2.06 1.13 -5.26
CA LEU A 93 -1.87 2.58 -5.32
C LEU A 93 -0.52 2.96 -4.72
N THR A 94 0.33 3.65 -5.48
CA THR A 94 1.67 4.04 -5.01
C THR A 94 2.20 5.24 -5.77
N LEU A 95 2.99 6.09 -5.09
CA LEU A 95 3.74 7.18 -5.72
C LEU A 95 4.93 6.69 -6.56
N THR A 96 5.33 5.44 -6.40
CA THR A 96 6.50 4.85 -7.07
C THR A 96 6.15 3.58 -7.85
N PRO A 97 5.27 3.61 -8.87
CA PRO A 97 4.84 2.41 -9.59
C PRO A 97 6.02 1.59 -10.18
N LYS A 98 7.08 2.29 -10.60
CA LYS A 98 8.30 1.66 -11.13
C LYS A 98 9.00 0.71 -10.15
N ALA A 99 8.83 0.89 -8.84
CA ALA A 99 9.38 -0.01 -7.82
C ALA A 99 8.73 -1.41 -7.82
N TYR A 100 7.59 -1.55 -8.51
CA TYR A 100 6.81 -2.77 -8.64
C TYR A 100 6.87 -3.36 -10.06
N ALA A 101 7.63 -2.77 -10.97
CA ALA A 101 7.78 -3.27 -12.33
C ALA A 101 8.35 -4.70 -12.34
N GLY A 102 7.79 -5.57 -13.18
CA GLY A 102 8.23 -6.96 -13.30
C GLY A 102 7.76 -7.90 -12.17
N THR A 103 6.98 -7.40 -11.20
CA THR A 103 6.46 -8.21 -10.08
C THR A 103 5.10 -8.85 -10.34
N GLY A 104 4.48 -8.56 -11.49
CA GLY A 104 3.11 -8.98 -11.82
C GLY A 104 2.01 -8.13 -11.16
N VAL A 105 2.36 -7.21 -10.25
CA VAL A 105 1.41 -6.31 -9.59
C VAL A 105 1.01 -5.15 -10.50
N GLN A 106 -0.30 -4.85 -10.52
CA GLN A 106 -0.85 -3.67 -11.18
C GLN A 106 -0.70 -2.44 -10.29
N ALA A 107 0.50 -1.84 -10.29
CA ALA A 107 0.79 -0.62 -9.55
C ALA A 107 0.40 0.63 -10.36
N VAL A 108 -0.36 1.55 -9.76
CA VAL A 108 -0.91 2.74 -10.41
C VAL A 108 -0.54 3.98 -9.61
N HIS A 109 -0.10 5.03 -10.32
CA HIS A 109 0.08 6.34 -9.69
C HIS A 109 -1.30 6.98 -9.45
N PRO A 110 -1.61 7.55 -8.28
CA PRO A 110 -2.96 8.07 -8.02
C PRO A 110 -3.37 9.29 -8.86
N GLY A 111 -2.45 9.85 -9.64
CA GLY A 111 -2.71 10.94 -10.61
C GLY A 111 -2.85 10.47 -12.07
N GLU A 112 -2.80 9.16 -12.33
CA GLU A 112 -3.09 8.52 -13.62
C GLU A 112 -4.53 8.00 -13.65
#